data_AF-A0A660WR94-F1
#
_entry.id   AF-A0A660WR94-F1
#
_cell.length_a   1.000
_cell.length_b   1.000
_cell.length_c   1.000
_cell.angle_alpha   90.00
_cell.angle_beta   90.00
_cell.angle_gamma   90.00
#
_symmetry.space_group_name_H-M   'P 1'
#
loop_
_entity.id
_entity.type
_entity.pdbx_description
1 polymer ?
#
loop_
_entity_poly.entity_id
_entity_poly.type
_entity_poly.pdbx_seq_one_letter_code
_entity_poly.pdbx_strand_id
1 'polypeptide(L)' 'PKLADILSKAGYDTVEKIASAKVEDLKKIEGIGDRTAHRVIGSAREYMRQKQQEENEQ' A
#
# COMPACT_ATOMS: atom_id res chain seq x y z
N PRO A 1 1.79 -14.65 5.07
CA PRO A 1 1.94 -13.19 4.97
C PRO A 1 3.20 -12.76 4.16
N LYS A 2 3.31 -13.13 2.88
CA LYS A 2 4.52 -12.82 2.08
C LYS A 2 4.54 -11.39 1.53
N LEU A 3 3.38 -10.81 1.25
CA LEU A 3 3.27 -9.53 0.55
C LEU A 3 3.69 -8.33 1.41
N ALA A 4 3.33 -8.33 2.70
CA ALA A 4 3.74 -7.28 3.64
C ALA A 4 5.27 -7.28 3.81
N ASP A 5 5.89 -8.45 3.98
CA ASP A 5 7.35 -8.57 4.07
C ASP A 5 8.05 -8.08 2.80
N ILE A 6 7.50 -8.43 1.62
CA ILE A 6 8.03 -7.99 0.32
C ILE A 6 7.98 -6.46 0.19
N LEU A 7 6.83 -5.86 0.54
CA LEU A 7 6.64 -4.41 0.52
C LEU A 7 7.57 -3.70 1.51
N SER A 8 7.66 -4.18 2.75
CA SER A 8 8.58 -3.63 3.76
C SER A 8 10.04 -3.73 3.33
N LYS A 9 10.46 -4.85 2.75
CA LYS A 9 11.81 -5.02 2.19
C LYS A 9 12.09 -4.08 1.01
N ALA A 10 11.07 -3.74 0.23
CA ALA A 10 11.15 -2.76 -0.85
C ALA A 10 11.07 -1.30 -0.35
N GLY A 11 10.95 -1.06 0.96
CA GLY A 11 10.90 0.28 1.56
C GLY A 11 9.49 0.82 1.80
N TYR A 12 8.45 0.03 1.51
CA TYR A 12 7.04 0.32 1.75
C TYR A 12 6.58 -0.30 3.07
N ASP A 13 7.21 0.13 4.16
CA ASP A 13 6.95 -0.31 5.55
C ASP A 13 5.72 0.36 6.19
N THR A 14 5.23 1.47 5.63
CA THR A 14 4.02 2.17 6.12
C THR A 14 2.92 2.24 5.06
N VAL A 15 1.68 2.30 5.53
CA VAL A 15 0.50 2.42 4.66
C VAL A 15 0.51 3.73 3.86
N GLU A 16 1.16 4.78 4.36
CA GLU A 16 1.32 6.08 3.68
C GLU A 16 2.21 5.96 2.46
N LYS A 17 3.34 5.27 2.61
CA LYS A 17 4.25 4.97 1.50
C LYS A 17 3.56 4.11 0.44
N ILE A 18 2.74 3.16 0.87
CA ILE A 18 1.97 2.31 -0.05
C ILE A 18 0.89 3.12 -0.79
N ALA A 19 0.14 3.97 -0.09
CA ALA A 19 -0.93 4.78 -0.68
C ALA A 19 -0.41 5.82 -1.69
N SER A 20 0.80 6.33 -1.44
CA SER A 20 1.52 7.27 -2.32
C SER A 20 2.36 6.59 -3.41
N ALA A 21 2.55 5.27 -3.33
CA ALA A 21 3.28 4.50 -4.34
C ALA A 21 2.56 4.51 -5.70
N LYS A 22 3.35 4.34 -6.77
CA LYS A 22 2.83 4.10 -8.12
C LYS A 22 2.74 2.60 -8.38
N VAL A 23 1.74 2.21 -9.15
CA VAL A 23 1.54 0.82 -9.60
C VAL A 23 2.80 0.29 -10.29
N GLU A 24 3.42 1.10 -11.13
CA GLU A 24 4.64 0.76 -11.86
C GLU A 24 5.85 0.51 -10.95
N ASP A 25 5.94 1.18 -9.80
CA ASP A 25 7.03 0.94 -8.85
C ASP A 25 6.80 -0.34 -8.06
N LEU A 26 5.55 -0.61 -7.68
CA LEU A 26 5.19 -1.88 -7.04
C LEU A 26 5.38 -3.09 -7.97
N LYS A 27 5.14 -2.93 -9.28
CA LYS A 27 5.34 -3.99 -10.29
C LYS A 27 6.80 -4.37 -10.51
N LYS A 28 7.75 -3.51 -10.16
CA LYS A 28 9.19 -3.84 -10.20
C LYS A 28 9.59 -4.81 -9.10
N ILE A 29 8.74 -4.99 -8.08
CA ILE A 29 9.01 -5.86 -6.96
C ILE A 29 8.66 -7.30 -7.34
N GLU A 30 9.62 -8.19 -7.16
CA GLU A 30 9.43 -9.62 -7.43
C GLU A 30 8.27 -10.19 -6.61
N GLY A 31 7.32 -10.82 -7.30
CA GLY A 31 6.10 -11.36 -6.68
C GLY A 31 4.91 -10.40 -6.62
N ILE A 32 5.04 -9.15 -7.08
CA ILE A 32 3.92 -8.21 -7.20
C ILE A 32 3.55 -8.00 -8.68
N GLY A 33 2.42 -8.58 -9.08
CA GLY A 33 1.80 -8.32 -10.38
C GLY A 33 0.89 -7.09 -10.39
N ASP A 34 0.45 -6.70 -11.58
CA ASP A 34 -0.38 -5.51 -11.83
C ASP A 34 -1.66 -5.49 -10.96
N ARG A 35 -2.39 -6.61 -10.92
CA ARG A 35 -3.59 -6.76 -10.09
C ARG A 35 -3.30 -6.58 -8.59
N THR A 36 -2.15 -7.09 -8.12
CA THR A 36 -1.75 -6.95 -6.71
C THR A 36 -1.38 -5.51 -6.39
N ALA A 37 -0.60 -4.85 -7.25
CA ALA A 37 -0.21 -3.46 -7.08
C ALA A 37 -1.43 -2.53 -6.97
N HIS A 38 -2.38 -2.65 -7.90
CA HIS A 38 -3.63 -1.87 -7.86
C HIS A 38 -4.43 -2.10 -6.59
N ARG A 39 -4.60 -3.37 -6.19
CA ARG A 39 -5.35 -3.73 -4.98
C ARG A 39 -4.70 -3.16 -3.72
N VAL A 40 -3.38 -3.31 -3.60
CA VAL A 40 -2.61 -2.85 -2.43
C VAL A 40 -2.69 -1.33 -2.28
N ILE A 41 -2.47 -0.57 -3.37
CA ILE A 41 -2.57 0.90 -3.35
C ILE A 41 -4.00 1.33 -3.03
N GLY A 42 -5.00 0.68 -3.63
CA GLY A 42 -6.41 0.95 -3.38
C GLY A 42 -6.78 0.76 -1.91
N SER A 43 -6.44 -0.41 -1.34
CA SER A 43 -6.66 -0.70 0.07
C SER A 43 -5.92 0.25 1.01
N ALA A 44 -4.68 0.63 0.68
CA ALA A 44 -3.92 1.59 1.49
C ALA A 44 -4.57 2.98 1.48
N ARG A 45 -5.06 3.46 0.33
CA ARG A 45 -5.77 4.74 0.21
C ARG A 45 -7.12 4.73 0.93
N GLU A 46 -7.86 3.64 0.83
CA GLU A 46 -9.10 3.43 1.59
C GLU A 46 -8.84 3.50 3.10
N TYR A 47 -7.86 2.74 3.58
CA TYR A 47 -7.48 2.73 4.98
C TYR A 47 -7.08 4.13 5.47
N MET A 48 -6.33 4.89 4.67
CA MET A 48 -5.98 6.27 5.00
C MET A 48 -7.17 7.19 5.11
N ARG A 49 -8.13 7.08 4.19
CA ARG A 49 -9.36 7.87 4.27
C ARG A 49 -10.16 7.54 5.52
N GLN A 50 -10.30 6.25 5.83
CA GLN A 50 -11.00 5.81 7.04
C GLN A 50 -10.28 6.31 8.30
N LYS A 51 -8.97 6.12 8.39
CA LYS A 51 -8.17 6.58 9.53
C LYS A 51 -8.24 8.10 9.73
N GLN A 52 -8.21 8.88 8.64
CA GLN A 52 -8.37 10.33 8.68
C GLN A 52 -9.78 10.76 9.12
N GLN A 53 -10.82 10.03 8.72
CA GLN A 53 -12.19 10.28 9.16
C GLN A 53 -12.38 9.93 10.63
N GLU A 54 -11.87 8.78 11.07
CA GLU A 54 -11.89 8.35 12.48
C GLU A 54 -11.12 9.32 13.39
N GLU A 55 -9.96 9.82 12.95
CA GLU A 55 -9.18 10.82 13.70
C GLU A 55 -9.88 12.19 13.77
N ASN A 56 -10.67 12.56 12.76
CA ASN A 56 -11.43 13.83 12.77
C ASN A 56 -12.73 13.77 13.58
N GLU A 57 -13.21 12.56 13.91
CA GLU A 57 -14.44 12.31 14.67
C GLU A 57 -14.17 12.05 16.18
N GLN A 58 -12.90 12.10 16.61
CA GLN A 58 -12.46 11.88 18.01
C GLN A 58 -12.12 13.17 18.77
#